data_AF-A0A8C6RBE1-F1
#
_entry.id   AF-A0A8C6RBE1-F1
#
_cell.length_a   1.000
_cell.length_b   1.000
_cell.length_c   1.000
_cell.angle_alpha   90.00
_cell.angle_beta   90.00
_cell.angle_gamma   90.00
#
_symmetry.space_group_name_H-M   'P 1'
#
loop_
_entity.id
_entity.type
_entity.pdbx_description
1 polymer ?
#
loop_
_entity_poly.entity_id
_entity_poly.type
_entity_poly.pdbx_seq_one_letter_code
_entity_poly.pdbx_strand_id
1 'polypeptide(L)'
;MPLFFRKRKPSEEARKRLEYQMCLAKEAGADDILDISKCELSEIPFGAFATCKVLQKKVLIVHTNHLTSLLPKSCSLLSLATIKVLDLHDNQLTVLPDDIGQLTALQVLNVERNQLTYLPRSIGNLLQL
;
A
#
# COMPACT_ATOMS: atom_id res chain seq x y z
N MET A 1 -8.11 16.51 26.84
CA MET A 1 -9.04 15.50 26.28
C MET A 1 -8.37 14.86 25.08
N PRO A 2 -8.13 13.55 25.04
CA PRO A 2 -7.61 12.93 23.84
C PRO A 2 -8.75 12.84 22.82
N LEU A 3 -8.56 13.51 21.67
CA LEU A 3 -9.41 13.34 20.49
C LEU A 3 -9.26 11.90 20.02
N PHE A 4 -10.26 11.06 20.28
CA PHE A 4 -10.34 9.75 19.68
C PHE A 4 -10.50 9.95 18.17
N PHE A 5 -9.42 9.80 17.41
CA PHE A 5 -9.49 9.59 15.96
C PHE A 5 -10.23 8.28 15.72
N ARG A 6 -11.57 8.33 15.58
CA ARG A 6 -12.36 7.20 15.11
C ARG A 6 -11.87 6.89 13.69
N LYS A 7 -11.22 5.74 13.49
CA LYS A 7 -10.99 5.19 12.14
C LYS A 7 -12.32 5.21 11.39
N ARG A 8 -12.43 6.01 10.33
CA ARG A 8 -13.63 6.12 9.52
C ARG A 8 -13.83 4.76 8.84
N LYS A 9 -14.97 4.10 9.08
CA LYS A 9 -15.27 2.85 8.39
C LYS A 9 -15.48 3.16 6.90
N PRO A 10 -14.90 2.37 5.99
CA PRO A 10 -15.17 2.51 4.55
C PRO A 10 -16.67 2.38 4.25
N SER A 11 -17.14 3.11 3.24
CA SER A 11 -18.46 2.93 2.65
C SER A 11 -18.68 1.51 2.11
N GLU A 12 -19.94 1.10 1.96
CA GLU A 12 -20.25 -0.22 1.38
C GLU A 12 -19.79 -0.32 -0.08
N GLU A 13 -19.83 0.78 -0.84
CA GLU A 13 -19.28 0.88 -2.19
C GLU A 13 -17.76 0.64 -2.19
N ALA A 14 -17.03 1.27 -1.26
CA ALA A 14 -15.59 1.10 -1.12
C ALA A 14 -15.22 -0.35 -0.74
N ARG A 15 -16.01 -1.00 0.14
CA ARG A 15 -15.83 -2.41 0.49
C ARG A 15 -16.05 -3.33 -0.69
N LYS A 16 -17.14 -3.15 -1.45
CA LYS A 16 -17.42 -3.91 -2.68
C LYS A 16 -16.34 -3.73 -3.73
N ARG A 17 -15.83 -2.50 -3.90
CA ARG A 17 -14.69 -2.21 -4.80
C ARG A 17 -13.46 -2.99 -4.39
N LEU A 18 -13.09 -2.95 -3.11
CA LEU A 18 -11.96 -3.70 -2.59
C LEU A 18 -12.13 -5.20 -2.82
N GLU A 19 -13.28 -5.76 -2.48
CA GLU A 19 -13.59 -7.19 -2.67
C GLU A 19 -13.49 -7.60 -4.14
N TYR A 20 -14.04 -6.80 -5.04
CA TYR A 20 -13.96 -7.01 -6.49
C TYR A 20 -12.51 -7.04 -6.97
N GLN A 21 -11.71 -6.04 -6.59
CA GLN A 21 -10.29 -5.95 -6.99
C GLN A 21 -9.46 -7.11 -6.42
N MET A 22 -9.74 -7.51 -5.18
CA MET A 22 -9.10 -8.67 -4.55
C MET A 22 -9.48 -10.00 -5.20
N CYS A 23 -10.67 -10.11 -5.79
CA CYS A 23 -11.10 -11.27 -6.57
C CYS A 23 -10.43 -11.28 -7.95
N LEU A 24 -10.54 -10.16 -8.68
CA LEU A 24 -9.97 -9.97 -10.02
C LEU A 24 -8.46 -10.26 -10.03
N ALA A 25 -7.75 -9.77 -9.02
CA ALA A 25 -6.31 -9.98 -8.91
C ALA A 25 -5.89 -11.45 -8.83
N LYS A 26 -6.80 -12.38 -8.49
CA LYS A 26 -6.57 -13.83 -8.35
C LYS A 26 -7.01 -14.64 -9.57
N GLU A 27 -7.65 -14.02 -10.55
CA GLU A 27 -8.11 -14.72 -11.75
C GLU A 27 -6.94 -15.20 -12.62
N ALA A 28 -7.11 -16.33 -13.28
CA ALA A 28 -6.09 -16.87 -14.17
C ALA A 28 -5.89 -15.91 -15.37
N GLY A 29 -4.65 -15.48 -15.59
CA GLY A 29 -4.32 -14.50 -16.63
C GLY A 29 -4.57 -13.04 -16.24
N ALA A 30 -4.91 -12.76 -14.97
CA ALA A 30 -4.88 -11.40 -14.45
C ALA A 30 -3.47 -10.81 -14.60
N ASP A 31 -3.40 -9.50 -14.82
CA ASP A 31 -2.13 -8.79 -14.89
C ASP A 31 -1.40 -8.80 -13.53
N ASP A 32 -0.17 -8.31 -13.52
CA ASP A 32 0.64 -8.22 -12.30
C ASP A 32 0.26 -7.00 -11.42
N ILE A 33 -0.94 -6.44 -11.61
CA ILE A 33 -1.41 -5.24 -10.92
C ILE A 33 -2.38 -5.66 -9.80
N LEU A 34 -2.29 -4.95 -8.68
CA LEU A 34 -3.31 -4.91 -7.65
C LEU A 34 -3.69 -3.45 -7.41
N ASP A 35 -4.89 -3.06 -7.85
CA ASP A 35 -5.44 -1.72 -7.62
C ASP A 35 -6.46 -1.75 -6.47
N ILE A 36 -6.07 -1.17 -5.34
CA ILE A 36 -6.93 -0.96 -4.17
C ILE A 36 -7.08 0.55 -3.87
N SER A 37 -6.94 1.39 -4.90
CA SER A 37 -7.21 2.83 -4.84
C SER A 37 -8.68 3.12 -4.58
N LYS A 38 -8.97 4.28 -3.99
CA LYS A 38 -10.34 4.79 -3.78
C LYS A 38 -11.23 3.82 -3.00
N CYS A 39 -10.64 3.14 -2.01
CA CYS A 39 -11.33 2.17 -1.16
C CYS A 39 -11.51 2.68 0.28
N GLU A 40 -11.35 3.99 0.50
CA GLU A 40 -11.48 4.66 1.81
C GLU A 40 -10.64 4.00 2.93
N LEU A 41 -9.53 3.36 2.54
CA LEU A 41 -8.72 2.53 3.43
C LEU A 41 -7.99 3.40 4.44
N SER A 42 -8.09 3.06 5.72
CA SER A 42 -7.24 3.64 6.77
C SER A 42 -5.89 2.90 6.92
N GLU A 43 -5.81 1.67 6.42
CA GLU A 43 -4.63 0.80 6.37
C GLU A 43 -4.74 -0.18 5.20
N ILE A 44 -3.61 -0.64 4.65
CA ILE A 44 -3.61 -1.68 3.62
C ILE A 44 -4.04 -3.01 4.26
N PRO A 45 -5.06 -3.71 3.74
CA PRO A 45 -5.54 -4.94 4.35
C PRO A 45 -4.52 -6.08 4.24
N PHE A 46 -4.44 -6.95 5.25
CA PHE A 46 -3.56 -8.13 5.25
C PHE A 46 -3.72 -8.99 3.98
N GLY A 47 -4.96 -9.12 3.49
CA GLY A 47 -5.25 -9.83 2.26
C GLY A 47 -4.48 -9.28 1.05
N ALA A 48 -4.31 -7.96 0.93
CA ALA A 48 -3.57 -7.35 -0.18
C ALA A 48 -2.08 -7.71 -0.14
N PHE A 49 -1.45 -7.66 1.05
CA PHE A 49 -0.06 -8.12 1.23
C PHE A 49 0.10 -9.61 0.87
N ALA A 50 -0.84 -10.45 1.31
CA ALA A 50 -0.83 -11.87 0.98
C ALA A 50 -0.99 -12.10 -0.53
N THR A 51 -1.90 -11.38 -1.19
CA THR A 51 -2.09 -11.44 -2.65
C THR A 51 -0.82 -11.01 -3.39
N CYS A 52 -0.20 -9.90 -3.01
CA CYS A 52 1.04 -9.44 -3.63
C CYS A 52 2.15 -10.49 -3.52
N LYS A 53 2.30 -11.10 -2.34
CA LYS A 53 3.30 -12.14 -2.10
C LYS A 53 3.02 -13.42 -2.88
N VAL A 54 1.80 -13.95 -2.80
CA VAL A 54 1.44 -15.25 -3.38
C VAL A 54 1.41 -15.18 -4.90
N LEU A 55 0.88 -14.08 -5.45
CA LEU A 55 0.75 -13.89 -6.90
C LEU A 55 1.90 -13.08 -7.49
N GLN A 56 2.92 -12.75 -6.70
CA GLN A 56 4.16 -12.10 -7.16
C GLN A 56 3.91 -10.79 -7.93
N LYS A 57 2.88 -10.03 -7.52
CA LYS A 57 2.44 -8.79 -8.16
C LYS A 57 3.62 -7.82 -8.30
N LYS A 58 3.58 -7.01 -9.37
CA LYS A 58 4.63 -6.04 -9.72
C LYS A 58 4.18 -4.60 -9.51
N VAL A 59 2.88 -4.34 -9.54
CA VAL A 59 2.32 -3.00 -9.38
C VAL A 59 1.28 -3.04 -8.27
N LEU A 60 1.45 -2.18 -7.26
CA LEU A 60 0.47 -1.97 -6.21
C LEU A 60 0.03 -0.51 -6.23
N ILE A 61 -1.25 -0.31 -6.52
CA ILE A 61 -1.88 1.00 -6.61
C ILE A 61 -2.80 1.18 -5.41
N VAL A 62 -2.52 2.18 -4.58
CA VAL A 62 -3.24 2.43 -3.31
C VAL A 62 -3.61 3.90 -3.16
N HIS A 63 -3.55 4.67 -4.24
CA HIS A 63 -3.78 6.10 -4.18
C HIS A 63 -5.21 6.47 -3.78
N THR A 64 -5.42 7.71 -3.35
CA THR A 64 -6.73 8.25 -2.97
C THR A 64 -7.38 7.39 -1.88
N ASN A 65 -6.68 7.20 -0.77
CA ASN A 65 -7.15 6.52 0.42
C ASN A 65 -6.94 7.41 1.67
N HIS A 66 -7.09 6.86 2.86
CA HIS A 66 -6.91 7.57 4.13
C HIS A 66 -5.78 6.94 4.97
N LEU A 67 -4.76 6.40 4.29
CA LEU A 67 -3.67 5.70 4.95
C LEU A 67 -2.86 6.67 5.80
N THR A 68 -2.75 6.39 7.09
CA THR A 68 -1.86 7.12 8.02
C THR A 68 -0.54 6.39 8.26
N SER A 69 -0.52 5.09 7.97
CA SER A 69 0.65 4.21 7.98
C SER A 69 0.56 3.26 6.79
N LEU A 70 1.71 2.92 6.21
CA LEU A 70 1.80 1.92 5.14
C LEU A 70 1.56 0.50 5.68
N LEU A 71 1.98 0.25 6.91
CA LEU A 71 1.93 -1.07 7.56
C LEU A 71 0.77 -1.16 8.55
N PRO A 72 -0.04 -2.23 8.47
CA PRO A 72 -0.79 -2.73 9.61
C PRO A 72 0.17 -3.09 10.74
N LYS A 73 -0.28 -2.90 11.99
CA LYS A 73 0.47 -3.38 13.16
C LYS A 73 0.71 -4.89 12.97
N SER A 74 1.99 -5.30 12.97
CA SER A 74 2.47 -6.69 12.81
C SER A 74 2.70 -7.23 11.39
N CYS A 75 2.69 -6.39 10.34
CA CYS A 75 3.08 -6.82 8.99
C CYS A 75 4.49 -6.36 8.62
N SER A 76 5.23 -7.19 7.86
CA SER A 76 6.53 -6.84 7.28
C SER A 76 6.38 -6.50 5.80
N LEU A 77 7.11 -5.47 5.35
CA LEU A 77 7.15 -5.07 3.94
C LEU A 77 7.75 -6.12 3.00
N LEU A 78 8.43 -7.16 3.51
CA LEU A 78 8.95 -8.26 2.70
C LEU A 78 7.87 -8.97 1.85
N SER A 79 6.61 -8.89 2.25
CA SER A 79 5.49 -9.39 1.45
C SER A 79 5.30 -8.66 0.12
N LEU A 80 5.87 -7.45 -0.02
CA LEU A 80 5.86 -6.64 -1.22
C LEU A 80 7.21 -6.65 -1.95
N ALA A 81 8.14 -7.56 -1.63
CA ALA A 81 9.51 -7.57 -2.17
C ALA A 81 9.59 -7.65 -3.71
N THR A 82 8.51 -8.05 -4.39
CA THR A 82 8.45 -8.15 -5.86
C THR A 82 7.89 -6.91 -6.54
N ILE A 83 7.35 -5.96 -5.77
CA ILE A 83 6.73 -4.75 -6.27
C ILE A 83 7.81 -3.88 -6.92
N LYS A 84 7.54 -3.49 -8.17
CA LYS A 84 8.33 -2.54 -8.97
C LYS A 84 7.71 -1.15 -8.93
N VAL A 85 6.39 -1.06 -8.85
CA VAL A 85 5.67 0.22 -8.81
C VAL A 85 4.76 0.24 -7.58
N LEU A 86 5.03 1.17 -6.68
CA LEU A 86 4.22 1.42 -5.50
C LEU A 86 3.65 2.84 -5.58
N ASP A 87 2.36 2.94 -5.86
CA ASP A 87 1.65 4.22 -5.92
C ASP A 87 0.82 4.45 -4.66
N LEU A 88 1.29 5.39 -3.83
CA LEU A 88 0.70 5.78 -2.55
C LEU A 88 0.21 7.23 -2.57
N HIS A 89 0.11 7.87 -3.74
CA HIS A 89 -0.24 9.30 -3.78
C HIS A 89 -1.63 9.57 -3.18
N ASP A 90 -1.85 10.80 -2.71
CA ASP A 90 -3.15 11.22 -2.17
C ASP A 90 -3.61 10.34 -0.99
N ASN A 91 -2.77 10.34 0.05
CA ASN A 91 -2.96 9.63 1.31
C ASN A 91 -2.56 10.56 2.49
N GLN A 92 -2.49 10.02 3.70
CA GLN A 92 -2.21 10.79 4.93
C GLN A 92 -0.96 10.25 5.65
N LEU A 93 -0.04 9.63 4.91
CA LEU A 93 1.17 9.02 5.49
C LEU A 93 2.05 10.11 6.08
N THR A 94 2.42 9.96 7.35
CA THR A 94 3.34 10.88 8.05
C THR A 94 4.79 10.40 8.03
N VAL A 95 4.98 9.09 7.81
CA VAL A 95 6.28 8.43 7.73
C VAL A 95 6.21 7.21 6.80
N LEU A 96 7.31 6.89 6.12
CA LEU A 96 7.51 5.59 5.49
C LEU A 96 8.26 4.68 6.46
N PRO A 97 7.88 3.39 6.57
CA PRO A 97 8.51 2.48 7.52
C PRO A 97 10.00 2.23 7.19
N ASP A 98 10.83 2.00 8.21
CA ASP A 98 12.28 1.83 8.05
C ASP A 98 12.65 0.61 7.20
N ASP A 99 11.80 -0.38 7.08
CA ASP A 99 11.98 -1.55 6.21
C ASP A 99 11.58 -1.29 4.74
N ILE A 100 11.22 -0.06 4.35
CA ILE A 100 10.98 0.30 2.93
C ILE A 100 12.17 -0.04 2.03
N GLY A 101 13.40 0.12 2.54
CA GLY A 101 14.63 -0.22 1.83
C GLY A 101 14.79 -1.71 1.48
N GLN A 102 13.93 -2.59 1.99
CA GLN A 102 13.92 -4.01 1.63
C GLN A 102 13.21 -4.26 0.29
N LEU A 103 12.46 -3.29 -0.24
CA LEU A 103 11.80 -3.38 -1.55
C LEU A 103 12.80 -3.15 -2.69
N THR A 104 13.85 -3.97 -2.74
CA THR A 104 14.98 -3.80 -3.68
C THR A 104 14.62 -3.91 -5.16
N ALA A 105 13.43 -4.44 -5.49
CA ALA A 105 12.89 -4.47 -6.85
C ALA A 105 12.13 -3.18 -7.24
N LEU A 106 11.92 -2.26 -6.30
CA LEU A 106 11.12 -1.06 -6.51
C LEU A 106 11.84 -0.09 -7.45
N GLN A 107 11.13 0.32 -8.50
CA GLN A 107 11.58 1.22 -9.57
C GLN A 107 10.81 2.53 -9.57
N VAL A 108 9.59 2.52 -9.05
CA VAL A 108 8.76 3.72 -8.94
C VAL A 108 8.10 3.71 -7.57
N LEU A 109 8.33 4.78 -6.81
CA LEU A 109 7.67 5.08 -5.56
C LEU A 109 6.99 6.44 -5.66
N ASN A 110 5.67 6.45 -5.78
CA ASN A 110 4.91 7.70 -5.75
C ASN A 110 4.32 7.92 -4.35
N VAL A 111 4.76 8.98 -3.68
CA VAL A 111 4.28 9.39 -2.35
C VAL A 111 3.77 10.83 -2.34
N GLU A 112 3.48 11.41 -3.51
CA GLU A 112 2.94 12.77 -3.62
C GLU A 112 1.65 12.93 -2.80
N ARG A 113 1.37 14.14 -2.30
CA ARG A 113 0.15 14.44 -1.53
C ARG A 113 -0.03 13.53 -0.32
N ASN A 114 1.06 13.31 0.40
CA ASN A 114 1.07 12.76 1.75
C ASN A 114 1.51 13.83 2.77
N GLN A 115 1.69 13.44 4.02
CA GLN A 115 2.14 14.31 5.12
C GLN A 115 3.55 13.93 5.59
N LEU A 116 4.36 13.37 4.69
CA LEU A 116 5.74 12.95 4.98
C LEU A 116 6.59 14.18 5.30
N THR A 117 7.23 14.18 6.46
CA THR A 117 8.15 15.25 6.88
C THR A 117 9.62 14.87 6.67
N TYR A 118 9.89 13.57 6.54
CA TYR A 118 11.19 13.01 6.22
C TYR A 118 11.01 11.66 5.51
N LEU A 119 12.09 11.17 4.90
CA LEU A 119 12.19 9.79 4.41
C LEU A 119 13.12 9.00 5.33
N PRO A 120 12.84 7.70 5.59
CA PRO A 120 13.73 6.86 6.38
C PRO A 120 15.06 6.70 5.66
N ARG A 121 16.17 6.57 6.40
CA ARG A 121 17.52 6.43 5.81
C ARG A 121 17.63 5.21 4.87
N SER A 122 16.87 4.17 5.16
CA SER A 122 16.80 2.96 4.35
C SER A 122 16.27 3.17 2.93
N ILE A 123 15.67 4.33 2.63
CA ILE A 123 15.31 4.68 1.25
C ILE A 123 16.52 4.61 0.31
N GLY A 124 17.74 4.87 0.82
CA GLY A 124 18.98 4.74 0.06
C GLY A 124 19.34 3.29 -0.33
N ASN A 125 18.65 2.29 0.23
CA ASN A 125 18.82 0.88 -0.16
C ASN A 125 17.96 0.49 -1.38
N LEU A 126 17.09 1.38 -1.85
CA LEU A 126 16.27 1.17 -3.05
C LEU A 126 17.11 1.42 -4.31
N LEU A 127 18.03 0.51 -4.61
CA LEU A 127 19.03 0.67 -5.68
C LEU A 127 18.47 0.74 -7.11
N GLN A 128 17.18 0.43 -7.28
CA GLN A 128 16.49 0.41 -8.58
C GLN A 128 15.51 1.57 -8.76
N LEU A 129 15.31 2.41 -7.72
CA LEU A 129 14.42 3.57 -7.71
C LEU A 129 15.07 4.77 -8.39
#